data_AF-A0A072NLK3-F1
#
_entry.id   AF-A0A072NLK3-F1
#
_cell.length_a   1.000
_cell.length_b   1.000
_cell.length_c   1.000
_cell.angle_alpha   90.00
_cell.angle_beta   90.00
_cell.angle_gamma   90.00
#
_symmetry.space_group_name_H-M   'P 1'
#
loop_
_entity.id
_entity.type
_entity.pdbx_description
1 polymer ?
#
loop_
_entity_poly.entity_id
_entity_poly.type
_entity_poly.pdbx_seq_one_letter_code
_entity_poly.pdbx_strand_id
1 'polypeptide(L)'
;MEFTAVSMSNYMMMAVFGLMIIDFLLGFFKSFWTGTFSPSIVLNYLKDIVYYVLPLNILWSMMSIDPTGWILLIFYFIGGLAVMIKYAMDIKGKI
;
A
#
# COMPACT_ATOMS: atom_id res chain seq x y z
N MET A 1 23.87 5.71 -5.43
CA MET A 1 22.54 5.52 -4.82
C MET A 1 22.80 4.91 -3.46
N GLU A 2 22.54 5.63 -2.36
CA GLU A 2 22.73 5.11 -1.00
C GLU A 2 21.43 4.48 -0.50
N PHE A 3 21.53 3.24 -0.03
CA PHE A 3 20.43 2.49 0.59
C PHE A 3 20.37 2.86 2.08
N THR A 4 19.59 3.90 2.41
CA THR A 4 19.32 4.33 3.78
C THR A 4 17.91 3.92 4.17
N ALA A 5 17.61 3.88 5.48
CA ALA A 5 16.25 3.60 5.96
C ALA A 5 15.20 4.56 5.36
N VAL A 6 15.60 5.83 5.14
CA VAL A 6 14.76 6.86 4.54
C VAL A 6 14.55 6.63 3.04
N SER A 7 15.60 6.26 2.29
CA SER A 7 15.41 5.96 0.87
C SER A 7 14.56 4.70 0.67
N MET A 8 14.77 3.67 1.50
CA MET A 8 13.99 2.42 1.46
C MET A 8 12.53 2.61 1.85
N SER A 9 12.22 3.45 2.83
CA SER A 9 10.82 3.73 3.19
C SER A 9 10.06 4.44 2.08
N ASN A 10 10.73 5.35 1.35
CA ASN A 10 10.18 5.99 0.17
C ASN A 10 9.91 4.97 -0.96
N TYR A 11 10.87 4.09 -1.28
CA TYR A 11 10.64 3.05 -2.29
C TYR A 11 9.53 2.07 -1.89
N MET A 12 9.44 1.70 -0.61
CA MET A 12 8.34 0.87 -0.10
C MET A 12 6.99 1.57 -0.32
N MET A 13 6.88 2.85 0.03
CA MET A 13 5.64 3.60 -0.16
C MET A 13 5.28 3.76 -1.64
N MET A 14 6.28 3.99 -2.51
CA MET A 14 6.08 3.99 -3.96
C MET A 14 5.58 2.64 -4.47
N ALA A 15 6.14 1.52 -3.97
CA ALA A 15 5.70 0.18 -4.34
C ALA A 15 4.27 -0.12 -3.87
N VAL A 16 3.93 0.24 -2.63
CA VAL A 16 2.57 0.11 -2.08
C VAL A 16 1.57 0.88 -2.94
N PHE A 17 1.80 2.18 -3.17
CA PHE A 17 0.90 2.97 -4.03
C PHE A 17 0.86 2.46 -5.47
N GLY A 18 1.99 2.02 -6.02
CA GLY A 18 2.07 1.46 -7.36
C GLY A 18 1.16 0.24 -7.51
N LEU A 19 1.26 -0.73 -6.60
CA LEU A 19 0.41 -1.92 -6.62
C LEU A 19 -1.06 -1.59 -6.37
N MET A 20 -1.36 -0.68 -5.43
CA MET A 20 -2.72 -0.20 -5.17
C MET A 20 -3.37 0.39 -6.42
N ILE A 21 -2.65 1.25 -7.14
CA ILE A 21 -3.16 1.89 -8.37
C ILE A 21 -3.33 0.87 -9.48
N ILE A 22 -2.39 -0.04 -9.68
CA ILE A 22 -2.51 -1.11 -10.69
C ILE A 22 -3.76 -1.96 -10.42
N ASP A 23 -3.94 -2.38 -9.17
CA ASP A 23 -5.09 -3.19 -8.75
C ASP A 23 -6.43 -2.47 -8.96
N PHE A 24 -6.47 -1.17 -8.64
CA PHE A 24 -7.62 -0.31 -8.89
C PHE A 24 -7.92 -0.18 -10.38
N LEU A 25 -6.91 0.11 -11.21
CA LEU A 25 -7.08 0.28 -12.65
C LEU A 25 -7.60 -1.01 -13.30
N LEU A 26 -7.02 -2.16 -12.97
CA LEU A 26 -7.49 -3.45 -13.49
C LEU A 26 -8.96 -3.71 -13.10
N GLY A 27 -9.33 -3.46 -11.84
CA GLY A 27 -10.71 -3.60 -11.38
C GLY A 27 -11.67 -2.63 -12.07
N PHE A 28 -11.25 -1.37 -12.22
CA PHE A 28 -12.01 -0.32 -12.88
C PHE A 28 -12.25 -0.64 -14.36
N PHE A 29 -11.19 -0.95 -15.12
CA PHE A 29 -11.29 -1.30 -16.54
C PHE A 29 -12.17 -2.55 -16.75
N LYS A 30 -11.98 -3.61 -15.95
CA LYS A 30 -12.83 -4.81 -16.03
C LYS A 30 -14.31 -4.49 -15.76
N SER A 31 -14.60 -3.69 -14.74
CA SER A 31 -15.98 -3.35 -14.38
C SER A 31 -16.64 -2.40 -15.37
N PHE A 32 -15.89 -1.44 -15.91
CA PHE A 32 -16.38 -0.50 -16.92
C PHE A 32 -16.76 -1.22 -18.22
N TRP A 33 -15.90 -2.12 -18.73
CA TRP A 33 -16.18 -2.86 -19.97
C TRP A 33 -17.31 -3.89 -19.81
N THR A 34 -17.52 -4.43 -18.61
CA THR A 34 -18.64 -5.35 -18.32
C THR A 34 -19.95 -4.64 -17.97
N GLY A 35 -19.95 -3.31 -17.90
CA GLY A 35 -21.14 -2.52 -17.52
C GLY A 35 -21.55 -2.68 -16.06
N THR A 36 -20.67 -3.22 -15.20
CA THR A 36 -20.94 -3.47 -13.77
C THR A 36 -20.40 -2.37 -12.86
N PHE A 37 -20.04 -1.22 -13.43
CA PHE A 37 -19.42 -0.12 -12.71
C PHE A 37 -20.30 0.36 -11.56
N SER A 38 -19.68 0.57 -10.40
CA SER A 38 -20.34 1.22 -9.26
C SER A 38 -19.36 2.11 -8.49
N PRO A 39 -19.87 3.14 -7.78
CA PRO A 39 -19.03 4.01 -6.94
C PRO A 39 -18.23 3.25 -5.88
N SER A 40 -18.66 2.04 -5.51
CA SER A 40 -17.96 1.18 -4.55
C SER A 40 -16.51 0.89 -4.95
N ILE A 41 -16.19 0.86 -6.25
CA ILE A 41 -14.82 0.62 -6.75
C ILE A 41 -13.87 1.71 -6.24
N VAL A 42 -14.29 2.97 -6.37
CA VAL A 42 -13.50 4.13 -5.92
C VAL A 42 -13.50 4.21 -4.40
N LEU A 43 -14.65 4.00 -3.75
CA LEU A 43 -14.76 4.06 -2.30
C LEU A 43 -13.92 2.98 -1.59
N ASN A 44 -13.85 1.77 -2.15
CA ASN A 44 -13.00 0.70 -1.63
C ASN A 44 -11.51 1.06 -1.75
N TYR A 45 -11.08 1.66 -2.86
CA TYR A 45 -9.71 2.15 -3.01
C TYR A 45 -9.35 3.24 -1.97
N LEU A 46 -10.23 4.23 -1.78
CA LEU A 46 -10.01 5.28 -0.78
C LEU A 46 -10.00 4.71 0.65
N LYS A 47 -10.90 3.76 0.93
CA LYS A 47 -10.96 3.04 2.19
C LYS A 47 -9.65 2.30 2.47
N ASP A 48 -9.08 1.64 1.46
CA ASP A 48 -7.80 0.95 1.61
C ASP A 48 -6.62 1.91 1.85
N ILE A 49 -6.63 3.12 1.27
CA ILE A 49 -5.64 4.17 1.62
C ILE A 49 -5.72 4.49 3.12
N VAL A 50 -6.93 4.64 3.65
CA VAL A 50 -7.14 4.92 5.08
C VAL A 50 -6.75 3.74 5.96
N TYR A 51 -6.98 2.49 5.54
CA TYR A 51 -6.67 1.32 6.38
C TYR A 51 -5.27 0.77 6.24
N TYR A 52 -4.56 1.06 5.14
CA TYR A 52 -3.23 0.51 4.91
C TYR A 52 -2.17 1.61 4.92
N VAL A 53 -2.35 2.65 4.11
CA VAL A 53 -1.33 3.70 3.96
C VAL A 53 -1.26 4.61 5.18
N LEU A 54 -2.41 5.03 5.72
CA LEU A 54 -2.42 5.90 6.90
C LEU A 54 -1.76 5.23 8.12
N PRO A 55 -2.04 3.97 8.49
CA PRO A 55 -1.31 3.28 9.56
C PRO A 55 0.20 3.19 9.31
N LEU A 56 0.64 2.92 8.08
CA LEU A 56 2.07 2.92 7.73
C LEU A 56 2.71 4.30 7.92
N ASN A 57 2.02 5.37 7.53
CA ASN A 57 2.47 6.74 7.79
C ASN A 57 2.51 7.07 9.28
N ILE A 58 1.57 6.57 10.07
CA ILE A 58 1.58 6.74 11.53
C ILE A 58 2.83 6.07 12.11
N LEU A 59 3.11 4.81 11.75
CA LEU A 59 4.32 4.10 12.20
C LEU A 59 5.59 4.88 11.85
N TRP A 60 5.67 5.41 10.63
CA TRP A 60 6.81 6.22 10.19
C TRP A 60 6.92 7.55 10.95
N SER A 61 5.81 8.24 11.21
CA SER A 61 5.80 9.52 11.93
C SER A 61 6.19 9.40 13.41
N MET A 62 5.99 8.22 14.00
CA MET A 62 6.24 7.93 15.39
C MET A 62 7.62 7.29 15.62
N MET A 63 8.49 7.23 14.61
CA MET A 63 9.82 6.61 14.74
C MET A 63 10.65 7.17 15.91
N SER A 64 10.45 8.44 16.30
CA SER A 64 11.17 9.08 17.40
C SER A 64 10.82 8.53 18.79
N ILE A 65 9.69 7.85 18.96
CA ILE A 65 9.30 7.27 20.25
C ILE A 65 9.89 5.89 20.50
N ASP A 66 10.57 5.29 19.52
CA ASP A 66 11.22 3.98 19.65
C ASP A 66 12.67 4.14 20.17
N PRO A 67 12.93 3.88 21.47
CA PRO A 67 14.27 4.02 22.03
C PRO A 67 15.25 2.96 21.50
N THR A 68 14.77 1.89 20.87
CA THR A 68 15.62 0.86 20.26
C THR A 68 16.09 1.26 18.87
N GLY A 69 15.33 2.12 18.19
CA GLY A 69 15.61 2.60 16.84
C GLY A 69 15.32 1.61 15.71
N TRP A 70 14.80 0.41 16.00
CA TRP A 70 14.58 -0.63 14.98
C TRP A 70 13.24 -1.36 15.08
N ILE A 71 12.53 -1.36 16.22
CA ILE A 71 11.26 -2.07 16.37
C ILE A 71 10.19 -1.49 15.43
N LEU A 72 9.98 -0.17 15.48
CA LEU A 72 8.99 0.49 14.62
C LEU A 72 9.41 0.44 13.14
N LEU A 73 10.71 0.47 12.87
CA LEU A 73 11.24 0.33 11.50
C LEU A 73 10.91 -1.03 10.91
N ILE A 74 11.18 -2.11 11.65
CA ILE A 74 10.86 -3.47 11.22
C ILE A 74 9.35 -3.62 11.04
N PHE A 75 8.55 -3.09 11.97
CA PHE A 75 7.10 -3.18 11.87
C PHE A 75 6.55 -2.42 10.66
N TYR A 76 7.10 -1.24 10.34
CA TYR A 76 6.79 -0.50 9.12
C TYR A 76 7.07 -1.33 7.85
N PHE A 77 8.24 -1.97 7.76
CA PHE A 77 8.59 -2.76 6.58
C PHE A 77 7.76 -4.04 6.46
N ILE A 78 7.48 -4.74 7.57
CA ILE A 78 6.60 -5.91 7.58
C ILE A 78 5.19 -5.51 7.15
N GLY A 79 4.66 -4.40 7.67
CA GLY A 79 3.35 -3.87 7.29
C GLY A 79 3.29 -3.50 5.81
N GLY A 80 4.29 -2.78 5.30
CA GLY A 80 4.38 -2.42 3.89
C GLY A 80 4.44 -3.65 2.98
N LEU A 81 5.26 -4.64 3.34
CA LEU A 81 5.37 -5.90 2.60
C LEU A 81 4.04 -6.68 2.61
N ALA A 82 3.33 -6.72 3.75
CA ALA A 82 2.03 -7.38 3.83
C ALA A 82 1.00 -6.73 2.87
N VAL A 83 0.98 -5.39 2.80
CA VAL A 83 0.13 -4.65 1.86
C VAL A 83 0.53 -4.95 0.41
N MET A 84 1.83 -4.97 0.11
CA MET A 84 2.31 -5.34 -1.24
C MET A 84 1.87 -6.75 -1.64
N ILE A 85 2.04 -7.73 -0.75
CA ILE A 85 1.65 -9.13 -1.01
C ILE A 85 0.15 -9.22 -1.26
N LYS A 86 -0.67 -8.55 -0.44
CA LYS A 86 -2.13 -8.48 -0.62
C LYS A 86 -2.48 -7.99 -2.02
N TYR A 87 -1.94 -6.85 -2.46
CA TYR A 87 -2.26 -6.31 -3.78
C TYR A 87 -1.68 -7.14 -4.93
N ALA A 88 -0.51 -7.74 -4.76
CA ALA A 88 0.03 -8.66 -5.75
C ALA A 88 -0.88 -9.89 -5.94
N MET A 89 -1.47 -10.42 -4.84
CA MET A 89 -2.44 -11.51 -4.90
C MET A 89 -3.75 -11.09 -5.55
N ASP A 90 -4.28 -9.90 -5.20
CA ASP A 90 -5.50 -9.37 -5.81
C ASP A 90 -5.35 -9.15 -7.32
N ILE A 91 -4.22 -8.58 -7.75
CA ILE A 91 -3.87 -8.40 -9.16
C ILE A 91 -3.83 -9.75 -9.87
N LYS A 92 -3.13 -10.74 -9.28
CA LYS A 92 -3.05 -12.09 -9.83
C LYS A 92 -4.42 -12.75 -9.98
N GLY A 93 -5.38 -12.46 -9.10
CA GLY A 93 -6.75 -12.96 -9.21
C GLY A 93 -7.62 -12.25 -10.26
N LYS A 94 -7.19 -11.08 -10.75
CA LYS A 94 -7.94 -10.26 -11.72
C LYS A 94 -7.50 -10.52 -13.17
N ILE A 95 -6.23 -10.87 -13.37
CA ILE A 95 -5.63 -11.33 -14.64
C ILE A 95 -6.10 -12.76 -14.92
#